data_AF-A0A3M1L673-F1
#
_entry.id   AF-A0A3M1L673-F1
#
_cell.length_a   1.000
_cell.length_b   1.000
_cell.length_c   1.000
_cell.angle_alpha   90.00
_cell.angle_beta   90.00
_cell.angle_gamma   90.00
#
_symmetry.space_group_name_H-M   'P 1'
#
loop_
_entity.id
_entity.type
_entity.pdbx_description
1 polymer ?
#
loop_
_entity_poly.entity_id
_entity_poly.type
_entity_poly.pdbx_seq_one_letter_code
_entity_poly.pdbx_strand_id
1 'polypeptide(L)'
;AVVMIEHVQHLDAQGEPLTSDEGAAFIEIRAAAAPWQHVRPVGEDMVVTELVLPANHCLRPVDLGAIAGCGHTTVLVRRKPRVAIIPTGNELVPAGTTPQPGQVIEYNSLVLAAQVTAWGGEATRRPIVPDDEAAIRQAVLEAAQDHDLVLVNAGSSAGSRDYTARVVVSLGQLLVHGIAVRPGHPVILGTIALPEAEGRPARTVPVIGVPGYPASAALTGEIFVQPLLARWLGQPPPRKPTLQATITRKVLSPMGDEEYLRVAVGRVGDRVVAAPLARGAGVITSLVRADGIVRIPRFSEGLNAGDPVTVELYVQPDAVERTIVAIGSHDLSLDLLAQHLAERSPGFRLSSANAGSLGGLIALRRGECHLAGSHLLDPESGEYNWPYVRRYLPDLPVVLVTLVRREQGLIVAPGNPLEITGLADLARPDVRFVNRQRGAGTRVLLDYHLERLGIAPEQVRGYRREEITHLAVAVAVASGVADCGLGIRAAAQALGLDFVPVAWERYDLVIPRTFYEEARAGGLLAPLLELLHDDRFRQAIAALPGYDPTPMGEEPTEQAG
;
A
#
# COMPACT_ATOMS: atom_id res chain seq x y z
N ALA A 1 -43.39 33.69 30.69
CA ALA A 1 -42.13 33.04 31.07
C ALA A 1 -42.46 31.63 31.51
N VAL A 2 -41.56 30.68 31.29
CA VAL A 2 -41.56 29.41 32.03
C VAL A 2 -40.52 29.56 33.13
N VAL A 3 -40.86 29.22 34.36
CA VAL A 3 -39.94 29.29 35.52
C VAL A 3 -39.48 27.88 35.82
N MET A 4 -38.17 27.68 35.91
CA MET A 4 -37.60 26.38 36.25
C MET A 4 -37.98 26.00 37.69
N ILE A 5 -38.21 24.70 37.96
CA ILE A 5 -38.75 24.22 39.24
C ILE A 5 -37.79 24.53 40.42
N GLU A 6 -36.50 24.65 40.14
CA GLU A 6 -35.45 25.03 41.08
C GLU A 6 -35.58 26.48 41.57
N HIS A 7 -36.41 27.30 40.92
CA HIS A 7 -36.71 28.69 41.30
C HIS A 7 -38.11 28.86 41.88
N VAL A 8 -38.76 27.75 42.21
CA VAL A 8 -40.11 27.68 42.77
C VAL A 8 -40.07 27.06 44.17
N GLN A 9 -40.90 27.58 45.07
CA GLN A 9 -41.21 26.95 46.35
C GLN A 9 -42.69 26.58 46.41
N HIS A 10 -42.97 25.31 46.72
CA HIS A 10 -44.31 24.85 47.01
C HIS A 10 -44.73 25.30 48.41
N LEU A 11 -45.96 25.81 48.54
CA LEU A 11 -46.54 26.23 49.81
C LEU A 11 -47.86 25.48 50.08
N ASP A 12 -48.14 25.15 51.34
CA ASP A 12 -49.42 24.58 51.75
C ASP A 12 -50.58 25.61 51.73
N ALA A 13 -51.78 25.20 52.15
CA ALA A 13 -52.96 26.08 52.18
C ALA A 13 -52.83 27.25 53.17
N GLN A 14 -51.88 27.19 54.10
CA GLN A 14 -51.57 28.19 55.10
C GLN A 14 -50.40 29.11 54.66
N GLY A 15 -49.71 28.76 53.58
CA GLY A 15 -48.59 29.53 53.02
C GLY A 15 -47.21 29.06 53.50
N GLU A 16 -47.10 27.90 54.14
CA GLU A 16 -45.83 27.40 54.67
C GLU A 16 -45.05 26.59 53.63
N PRO A 17 -43.70 26.71 53.57
CA PRO A 17 -42.86 25.97 52.65
C PRO A 17 -42.99 24.45 52.80
N LEU A 18 -43.37 23.78 51.71
CA LEU A 18 -43.36 22.33 51.60
C LEU A 18 -42.05 21.83 50.99
N THR A 19 -41.60 20.65 51.43
CA THR A 19 -40.42 19.98 50.89
C THR A 19 -40.72 19.16 49.63
N SER A 20 -42.00 19.03 49.26
CA SER A 20 -42.50 18.35 48.07
C SER A 20 -43.72 19.10 47.50
N ASP A 21 -44.18 18.69 46.31
CA ASP A 21 -45.40 19.20 45.66
C ASP A 21 -46.69 18.57 46.20
N GLU A 22 -46.61 17.44 46.91
CA GLU A 22 -47.76 16.82 47.58
C GLU A 22 -48.38 17.76 48.63
N GLY A 23 -49.67 18.05 48.47
CA GLY A 23 -50.43 18.93 49.36
C GLY A 23 -50.22 20.43 49.13
N ALA A 24 -49.45 20.82 48.10
CA ALA A 24 -49.22 22.21 47.76
C ALA A 24 -50.51 22.90 47.28
N ALA A 25 -50.83 24.04 47.89
CA ALA A 25 -51.93 24.91 47.48
C ALA A 25 -51.44 26.10 46.65
N PHE A 26 -50.19 26.54 46.84
CA PHE A 26 -49.60 27.66 46.11
C PHE A 26 -48.16 27.37 45.66
N ILE A 27 -47.68 28.20 44.74
CA ILE A 27 -46.30 28.26 44.27
C ILE A 27 -45.78 29.69 44.47
N GLU A 28 -44.69 29.82 45.21
CA GLU A 28 -43.91 31.06 45.31
C GLU A 28 -42.79 31.04 44.26
N ILE A 29 -42.72 32.09 43.44
CA ILE A 29 -41.62 32.30 42.48
C ILE A 29 -40.52 33.09 43.18
N ARG A 30 -39.35 32.48 43.36
CA ARG A 30 -38.23 33.04 44.13
C ARG A 30 -37.22 33.82 43.30
N ALA A 31 -37.31 33.78 41.98
CA ALA A 31 -36.42 34.48 41.06
C ALA A 31 -37.21 35.38 40.10
N ALA A 32 -36.63 36.49 39.68
CA ALA A 32 -37.24 37.35 38.67
C ALA A 32 -37.41 36.60 37.34
N ALA A 33 -38.59 36.68 36.74
CA ALA A 33 -38.92 36.03 35.47
C ALA A 33 -39.18 37.09 34.38
N ALA A 34 -38.30 37.18 33.39
CA ALA A 34 -38.48 38.11 32.28
C ALA A 34 -39.57 37.61 31.30
N PRO A 35 -40.30 38.51 30.59
CA PRO A 35 -41.21 38.10 29.53
C PRO A 35 -40.54 37.14 28.54
N TRP A 36 -41.22 36.06 28.18
CA TRP A 36 -40.74 34.99 27.28
C TRP A 36 -39.50 34.21 27.73
N GLN A 37 -38.99 34.41 28.95
CA GLN A 37 -37.90 33.58 29.49
C GLN A 37 -38.29 32.09 29.45
N HIS A 38 -37.37 31.26 28.93
CA HIS A 38 -37.54 29.82 28.73
C HIS A 38 -38.74 29.40 27.85
N VAL A 39 -39.32 30.33 27.10
CA VAL A 39 -40.32 30.03 26.07
C VAL A 39 -39.61 29.94 24.72
N ARG A 40 -39.75 28.81 24.04
CA ARG A 40 -39.22 28.62 22.69
C ARG A 40 -40.23 29.14 21.66
N PRO A 41 -39.92 30.18 20.88
CA PRO A 41 -40.85 30.73 19.90
C PRO A 41 -41.05 29.80 18.70
N VAL A 42 -42.20 29.95 18.03
CA VAL A 42 -42.47 29.23 16.76
C VAL A 42 -41.42 29.62 15.73
N GLY A 43 -40.82 28.62 15.08
CA GLY A 43 -39.81 28.85 14.05
C GLY A 43 -38.40 29.17 14.56
N GLU A 44 -38.11 28.96 15.86
CA GLU A 44 -36.76 29.15 16.42
C GLU A 44 -35.69 28.28 15.75
N ASP A 45 -36.07 27.08 15.29
CA ASP A 45 -35.17 26.10 14.66
C ASP A 45 -35.48 25.90 13.17
N MET A 46 -36.76 25.72 12.80
CA MET A 46 -37.16 25.43 11.43
C MET A 46 -38.42 26.20 11.03
N VAL A 47 -38.39 26.80 9.84
CA VAL A 47 -39.52 27.55 9.26
C VAL A 47 -40.05 26.82 8.03
N VAL A 48 -41.38 26.70 7.92
CA VAL A 48 -42.08 25.94 6.85
C VAL A 48 -41.66 26.34 5.43
N THR A 49 -41.28 27.61 5.23
CA THR A 49 -40.89 28.16 3.92
C THR A 49 -39.39 28.09 3.64
N GLU A 50 -38.59 27.57 4.58
CA GLU A 50 -37.14 27.52 4.46
C GLU A 50 -36.67 26.18 3.89
N LEU A 51 -35.65 26.24 3.04
CA LEU A 51 -34.98 25.06 2.54
C LEU A 51 -34.04 24.50 3.62
N VAL A 52 -34.34 23.31 4.12
CA VAL A 52 -33.54 22.67 5.17
C VAL A 52 -32.29 21.99 4.59
N LEU A 53 -32.46 21.21 3.52
CA LEU A 53 -31.38 20.49 2.84
C LEU A 53 -31.42 20.78 1.34
N PRO A 54 -30.33 21.26 0.72
CA PRO A 54 -30.30 21.50 -0.71
C PRO A 54 -30.23 20.19 -1.52
N ALA A 55 -30.59 20.26 -2.81
CA ALA A 55 -30.45 19.13 -3.72
C ALA A 55 -28.97 18.68 -3.84
N ASN A 56 -28.76 17.38 -4.02
CA ASN A 56 -27.45 16.72 -4.04
C ASN A 56 -26.63 16.84 -2.74
N HIS A 57 -27.26 17.23 -1.63
CA HIS A 57 -26.63 17.16 -0.31
C HIS A 57 -26.34 15.69 0.07
N CYS A 58 -25.10 15.40 0.47
CA CYS A 58 -24.75 14.09 0.99
C CYS A 58 -25.22 13.98 2.45
N LEU A 59 -26.22 13.13 2.70
CA LEU A 59 -26.82 12.98 4.02
C LEU A 59 -25.77 12.54 5.05
N ARG A 60 -25.66 13.31 6.14
CA ARG A 60 -24.91 13.02 7.35
C ARG A 60 -25.88 12.54 8.44
N PRO A 61 -25.38 11.93 9.53
CA PRO A 61 -26.24 11.45 10.62
C PRO A 61 -27.22 12.52 11.16
N VAL A 62 -26.77 13.77 11.34
CA VAL A 62 -27.60 14.87 11.85
C VAL A 62 -28.72 15.29 10.88
N ASP A 63 -28.50 15.12 9.57
CA ASP A 63 -29.46 15.52 8.55
C ASP A 63 -30.69 14.60 8.58
N LEU A 64 -30.54 13.35 9.05
CA LEU A 64 -31.67 12.44 9.30
C LEU A 64 -32.60 12.97 10.39
N GLY A 65 -32.04 13.58 11.43
CA GLY A 65 -32.80 14.25 12.49
C GLY A 65 -33.57 15.45 11.97
N ALA A 66 -32.96 16.26 11.09
CA ALA A 66 -33.63 17.38 10.44
C ALA A 66 -34.79 16.92 9.53
N ILE A 67 -34.58 15.86 8.75
CA ILE A 67 -35.62 15.25 7.90
C ILE A 67 -36.80 14.77 8.76
N ALA A 68 -36.52 14.02 9.83
CA ALA A 68 -37.55 13.53 10.74
C ALA A 68 -38.24 14.66 11.50
N GLY A 69 -37.50 15.70 11.92
CA GLY A 69 -38.02 16.91 12.57
C GLY A 69 -38.98 17.71 11.69
N CYS A 70 -38.80 17.65 10.36
CA CYS A 70 -39.76 18.18 9.39
C CYS A 70 -41.01 17.31 9.20
N GLY A 71 -41.08 16.14 9.85
CA GLY A 71 -42.15 15.17 9.66
C GLY A 71 -42.01 14.29 8.41
N HIS A 72 -40.84 14.28 7.76
CA HIS A 72 -40.59 13.42 6.60
C HIS A 72 -40.02 12.06 7.03
N THR A 73 -40.64 10.98 6.56
CA THR A 73 -40.15 9.59 6.78
C THR A 73 -39.43 9.01 5.56
N THR A 74 -39.55 9.67 4.41
CA THR A 74 -38.89 9.29 3.15
C THR A 74 -38.42 10.55 2.41
N VAL A 75 -37.34 10.41 1.65
CA VAL A 75 -36.79 11.49 0.81
C VAL A 75 -36.36 10.93 -0.55
N LEU A 76 -36.40 11.79 -1.57
CA LEU A 76 -35.90 11.44 -2.90
C LEU A 76 -34.36 11.52 -2.90
N VAL A 77 -33.72 10.43 -3.32
CA VAL A 77 -32.26 10.33 -3.42
C VAL A 77 -31.83 9.90 -4.82
N ARG A 78 -30.57 10.16 -5.16
CA ARG A 78 -29.95 9.56 -6.34
C ARG A 78 -29.78 8.06 -6.10
N ARG A 79 -30.23 7.22 -7.04
CA ARG A 79 -29.96 5.77 -6.99
C ARG A 79 -28.46 5.53 -7.16
N LYS A 80 -27.96 4.42 -6.60
CA LYS A 80 -26.58 3.98 -6.83
C LYS A 80 -26.40 3.60 -8.31
N PRO A 81 -25.37 4.10 -8.99
CA PRO A 81 -25.05 3.64 -10.34
C PRO A 81 -24.59 2.19 -10.32
N ARG A 82 -25.13 1.36 -11.21
CA ARG A 82 -24.82 -0.07 -11.30
C ARG A 82 -23.65 -0.28 -12.28
N VAL A 83 -22.59 -0.94 -11.84
CA VAL A 83 -21.37 -1.17 -12.64
C VAL A 83 -21.11 -2.67 -12.77
N ALA A 84 -21.11 -3.19 -13.99
CA ALA A 84 -20.69 -4.57 -14.25
C ALA A 84 -19.18 -4.62 -14.51
N ILE A 85 -18.50 -5.64 -13.99
CA ILE A 85 -17.08 -5.89 -14.21
C ILE A 85 -16.91 -7.27 -14.80
N ILE A 86 -16.34 -7.35 -16.00
CA ILE A 86 -16.15 -8.58 -16.77
C ILE A 86 -14.64 -8.84 -16.87
N PRO A 87 -14.07 -9.72 -16.05
CA PRO A 87 -12.70 -10.17 -16.23
C PRO A 87 -12.59 -11.07 -17.47
N THR A 88 -11.54 -10.87 -18.27
CA THR A 88 -11.27 -11.67 -19.47
C THR A 88 -9.82 -12.13 -19.50
N GLY A 89 -9.59 -13.40 -19.84
CA GLY A 89 -8.25 -13.94 -19.98
C GLY A 89 -8.24 -15.46 -19.90
N ASN A 90 -7.56 -16.13 -20.83
CA ASN A 90 -7.45 -17.59 -20.83
C ASN A 90 -6.55 -18.13 -19.70
N GLU A 91 -5.64 -17.31 -19.20
CA GLU A 91 -4.76 -17.61 -18.07
C GLU A 91 -5.43 -17.47 -16.71
N LEU A 92 -6.59 -16.80 -16.65
CA LEU A 92 -7.20 -16.38 -15.39
C LEU A 92 -7.91 -17.54 -14.70
N VAL A 93 -7.64 -17.70 -13.40
CA VAL A 93 -8.36 -18.62 -12.51
C VAL A 93 -9.00 -17.86 -11.35
N PRO A 94 -10.13 -18.33 -10.79
CA PRO A 94 -10.77 -17.68 -9.66
C PRO A 94 -9.87 -17.65 -8.40
N ALA A 95 -9.99 -16.59 -7.60
CA ALA A 95 -9.40 -16.53 -6.28
C ALA A 95 -9.82 -17.72 -5.40
N GLY A 96 -8.86 -18.29 -4.67
CA GLY A 96 -9.04 -19.54 -3.91
C GLY A 96 -8.61 -20.80 -4.66
N THR A 97 -8.29 -20.71 -5.95
CA THR A 97 -7.70 -21.81 -6.75
C THR A 97 -6.18 -21.81 -6.60
N THR A 98 -5.56 -22.98 -6.47
CA THR A 98 -4.10 -23.13 -6.62
C THR A 98 -3.73 -23.05 -8.11
N PRO A 99 -2.99 -22.02 -8.57
CA PRO A 99 -2.70 -21.84 -9.98
C PRO A 99 -1.69 -22.87 -10.48
N GLN A 100 -1.92 -23.40 -11.69
CA GLN A 100 -0.94 -24.18 -12.43
C GLN A 100 0.04 -23.27 -13.20
N PRO A 101 1.18 -23.79 -13.70
CA PRO A 101 2.08 -23.00 -14.54
C PRO A 101 1.36 -22.33 -15.71
N GLY A 102 1.55 -21.02 -15.85
CA GLY A 102 0.89 -20.21 -16.87
C GLY A 102 -0.49 -19.67 -16.48
N GLN A 103 -1.03 -20.04 -15.31
CA GLN A 103 -2.27 -19.46 -14.77
C GLN A 103 -1.99 -18.31 -13.80
N VAL A 104 -2.90 -17.36 -13.75
CA VAL A 104 -2.85 -16.20 -12.85
C VAL A 104 -4.18 -16.09 -12.11
N ILE A 105 -4.13 -15.84 -10.80
CA ILE A 105 -5.35 -15.60 -10.02
C ILE A 105 -5.98 -14.28 -10.45
N GLU A 106 -7.26 -14.28 -10.76
CA GLU A 106 -8.03 -13.07 -11.05
C GLU A 106 -8.35 -12.32 -9.75
N TYR A 107 -7.88 -11.09 -9.64
CA TYR A 107 -8.15 -10.22 -8.48
C TYR A 107 -8.45 -8.76 -8.84
N ASN A 108 -8.31 -8.35 -10.10
CA ASN A 108 -8.58 -6.97 -10.51
C ASN A 108 -10.06 -6.62 -10.36
N SER A 109 -10.96 -7.58 -10.65
CA SER A 109 -12.40 -7.40 -10.51
C SER A 109 -12.79 -7.14 -9.05
N LEU A 110 -12.06 -7.71 -8.09
CA LEU A 110 -12.23 -7.42 -6.65
C LEU A 110 -11.86 -5.97 -6.34
N VAL A 111 -10.70 -5.51 -6.82
CA VAL A 111 -10.22 -4.14 -6.60
C VAL A 111 -11.20 -3.13 -7.20
N LEU A 112 -11.60 -3.31 -8.46
CA LEU A 112 -12.54 -2.43 -9.16
C LEU A 112 -13.91 -2.40 -8.49
N ALA A 113 -14.43 -3.55 -8.04
CA ALA A 113 -15.72 -3.62 -7.35
C ALA A 113 -15.69 -2.89 -6.00
N ALA A 114 -14.60 -3.04 -5.24
CA ALA A 114 -14.39 -2.33 -3.99
C ALA A 114 -14.28 -0.81 -4.21
N GLN A 115 -13.56 -0.38 -5.25
CA GLN A 115 -13.46 1.02 -5.65
C GLN A 115 -14.83 1.62 -5.99
N VAL A 116 -15.60 0.95 -6.87
CA VAL A 116 -16.97 1.38 -7.23
C VAL A 116 -17.86 1.52 -5.99
N THR A 117 -17.82 0.53 -5.10
CA THR A 117 -18.63 0.53 -3.86
C THR A 117 -18.22 1.68 -2.93
N ALA A 118 -16.93 1.91 -2.75
CA ALA A 118 -16.39 3.02 -1.95
C ALA A 118 -16.77 4.40 -2.51
N TRP A 119 -17.01 4.51 -3.83
CA TRP A 119 -17.44 5.73 -4.50
C TRP A 119 -18.97 5.88 -4.62
N GLY A 120 -19.73 5.01 -3.94
CA GLY A 120 -21.20 5.10 -3.87
C GLY A 120 -21.96 4.38 -4.99
N GLY A 121 -21.25 3.62 -5.85
CA GLY A 121 -21.85 2.73 -6.84
C GLY A 121 -22.21 1.36 -6.29
N GLU A 122 -22.84 0.55 -7.13
CA GLU A 122 -23.14 -0.87 -6.90
C GLU A 122 -22.41 -1.70 -7.94
N ALA A 123 -21.50 -2.58 -7.50
CA ALA A 123 -20.65 -3.36 -8.39
C ALA A 123 -21.11 -4.82 -8.52
N THR A 124 -21.15 -5.32 -9.75
CA THR A 124 -21.41 -6.72 -10.08
C THR A 124 -20.19 -7.33 -10.75
N ARG A 125 -19.54 -8.29 -10.07
CA ARG A 125 -18.46 -9.08 -10.66
C ARG A 125 -19.05 -10.23 -11.47
N ARG A 126 -18.79 -10.24 -12.78
CA ARG A 126 -19.20 -11.33 -13.68
C ARG A 126 -18.16 -12.46 -13.65
N PRO A 127 -18.52 -13.69 -14.07
CA PRO A 127 -17.55 -14.77 -14.25
C PRO A 127 -16.43 -14.39 -15.23
N ILE A 128 -15.29 -15.07 -15.13
CA ILE A 128 -14.18 -14.95 -16.07
C ILE A 128 -14.66 -15.40 -17.46
N VAL A 129 -14.46 -14.56 -18.47
CA VAL A 129 -14.79 -14.85 -19.87
C VAL A 129 -13.50 -15.19 -20.62
N PRO A 130 -13.48 -16.24 -21.45
CA PRO A 130 -12.29 -16.57 -22.26
C PRO A 130 -11.99 -15.45 -23.27
N ASP A 131 -10.76 -15.42 -23.79
CA ASP A 131 -10.34 -14.46 -24.83
C ASP A 131 -10.92 -14.82 -26.21
N ASP A 132 -12.25 -14.74 -26.31
CA ASP A 132 -13.05 -14.98 -27.50
C ASP A 132 -13.99 -13.78 -27.76
N GLU A 133 -13.96 -13.25 -28.98
CA GLU A 133 -14.70 -12.04 -29.34
C GLU A 133 -16.22 -12.21 -29.16
N ALA A 134 -16.77 -13.37 -29.52
CA ALA A 134 -18.20 -13.64 -29.41
C ALA A 134 -18.63 -13.78 -27.94
N ALA A 135 -17.83 -14.48 -27.13
CA ALA A 135 -18.08 -14.62 -25.70
C ALA A 135 -18.03 -13.27 -24.97
N ILE A 136 -17.01 -12.44 -25.24
CA ILE A 136 -16.90 -11.09 -24.66
C ILE A 136 -18.06 -10.21 -25.13
N ARG A 137 -18.41 -10.24 -26.42
CA ARG A 137 -19.55 -9.50 -26.98
C ARG A 137 -20.85 -9.86 -26.25
N GLN A 138 -21.11 -11.15 -26.08
CA GLN A 138 -22.31 -11.62 -25.39
C GLN A 138 -22.33 -11.16 -23.94
N ALA A 139 -21.23 -11.29 -23.21
CA ALA A 139 -21.13 -10.85 -21.82
C ALA A 139 -21.34 -9.34 -21.66
N VAL A 140 -20.81 -8.53 -22.58
CA VAL A 140 -21.00 -7.06 -22.60
C VAL A 140 -22.46 -6.71 -22.87
N LEU A 141 -23.12 -7.37 -23.83
CA LEU A 141 -24.54 -7.15 -24.12
C LEU A 141 -25.42 -7.49 -22.93
N GLU A 142 -25.21 -8.65 -22.32
CA GLU A 142 -25.95 -9.07 -21.12
C GLU A 142 -25.80 -8.07 -19.98
N ALA A 143 -24.57 -7.63 -19.70
CA ALA A 143 -24.30 -6.66 -18.65
C ALA A 143 -24.94 -5.28 -18.94
N ALA A 144 -24.92 -4.83 -20.19
CA ALA A 144 -25.48 -3.54 -20.58
C ALA A 144 -27.00 -3.47 -20.41
N GLN A 145 -27.71 -4.61 -20.42
CA GLN A 145 -29.17 -4.64 -20.28
C GLN A 145 -29.66 -4.02 -18.97
N ASP A 146 -28.91 -4.16 -17.89
CA ASP A 146 -29.33 -3.77 -16.55
C ASP A 146 -28.30 -2.93 -15.76
N HIS A 147 -27.06 -2.79 -16.24
CA HIS A 147 -26.03 -1.93 -15.62
C HIS A 147 -25.91 -0.57 -16.32
N ASP A 148 -25.42 0.43 -15.60
CA ASP A 148 -25.16 1.80 -16.09
C ASP A 148 -23.76 1.98 -16.68
N LEU A 149 -22.82 1.12 -16.32
CA LEU A 149 -21.45 1.10 -16.81
C LEU A 149 -20.97 -0.34 -16.91
N VAL A 150 -20.25 -0.67 -17.98
CA VAL A 150 -19.58 -1.97 -18.12
C VAL A 150 -18.07 -1.77 -18.16
N LEU A 151 -17.35 -2.47 -17.29
CA LEU A 151 -15.90 -2.52 -17.25
C LEU A 151 -15.45 -3.87 -17.80
N VAL A 152 -14.75 -3.87 -18.93
CA VAL A 152 -14.15 -5.10 -19.48
C VAL A 152 -12.69 -5.09 -19.06
N ASN A 153 -12.32 -5.93 -18.09
CA ASN A 153 -10.94 -6.02 -17.63
C ASN A 153 -10.18 -7.06 -18.46
N ALA A 154 -9.42 -6.56 -19.44
CA ALA A 154 -8.74 -7.37 -20.44
C ALA A 154 -7.23 -7.17 -20.44
N GLY A 155 -6.50 -8.19 -20.87
CA GLY A 155 -5.04 -8.16 -21.04
C GLY A 155 -4.55 -6.99 -21.91
N SER A 156 -3.25 -6.68 -21.86
CA SER A 156 -2.69 -5.51 -22.54
C SER A 156 -2.86 -5.56 -24.07
N SER A 157 -3.38 -4.47 -24.64
CA SER A 157 -3.55 -4.15 -26.09
C SER A 157 -2.30 -4.33 -26.98
N ALA A 158 -1.13 -4.69 -26.43
CA ALA A 158 0.08 -4.99 -27.18
C ALA A 158 0.10 -6.39 -27.84
N GLY A 159 -0.89 -7.24 -27.56
CA GLY A 159 -1.10 -8.50 -28.27
C GLY A 159 -1.87 -8.31 -29.59
N SER A 160 -1.66 -9.21 -30.55
CA SER A 160 -2.22 -9.15 -31.92
C SER A 160 -3.76 -9.12 -32.06
N ARG A 161 -4.53 -9.06 -30.96
CA ARG A 161 -6.01 -9.08 -30.95
C ARG A 161 -6.58 -8.26 -29.78
N ASP A 162 -6.86 -6.98 -30.01
CA ASP A 162 -7.62 -6.14 -29.07
C ASP A 162 -9.13 -6.44 -29.20
N TYR A 163 -9.58 -7.49 -28.51
CA TYR A 163 -10.98 -7.93 -28.57
C TYR A 163 -11.94 -6.88 -28.03
N THR A 164 -11.57 -6.16 -26.97
CA THR A 164 -12.43 -5.16 -26.33
C THR A 164 -12.75 -4.02 -27.28
N ALA A 165 -11.76 -3.48 -28.00
CA ALA A 165 -11.99 -2.40 -28.96
C ALA A 165 -12.94 -2.85 -30.09
N ARG A 166 -12.75 -4.06 -30.62
CA ARG A 166 -13.61 -4.64 -31.67
C ARG A 166 -15.04 -4.84 -31.20
N VAL A 167 -15.22 -5.39 -29.99
CA VAL A 167 -16.54 -5.56 -29.38
C VAL A 167 -17.25 -4.21 -29.26
N VAL A 168 -16.57 -3.18 -28.76
CA VAL A 168 -17.13 -1.82 -28.64
C VAL A 168 -17.52 -1.25 -30.00
N VAL A 169 -16.67 -1.38 -31.03
CA VAL A 169 -16.98 -0.95 -32.40
C VAL A 169 -18.18 -1.70 -32.98
N SER A 170 -18.30 -3.01 -32.70
CA SER A 170 -19.38 -3.85 -33.23
C SER A 170 -20.74 -3.59 -32.59
N LEU A 171 -20.76 -3.09 -31.35
CA LEU A 171 -21.95 -2.91 -30.53
C LEU A 171 -22.34 -1.43 -30.34
N GLY A 172 -21.49 -0.50 -30.76
CA GLY A 172 -21.73 0.94 -30.62
C GLY A 172 -20.58 1.79 -31.13
N GLN A 173 -20.06 2.69 -30.29
CA GLN A 173 -19.07 3.68 -30.70
C GLN A 173 -17.82 3.61 -29.81
N LEU A 174 -16.66 3.46 -30.44
CA LEU A 174 -15.36 3.62 -29.82
C LEU A 174 -14.97 5.10 -29.83
N LEU A 175 -14.67 5.66 -28.66
CA LEU A 175 -14.34 7.07 -28.48
C LEU A 175 -12.83 7.30 -28.28
N VAL A 176 -12.19 6.41 -27.51
CA VAL A 176 -10.77 6.48 -27.19
C VAL A 176 -10.17 5.09 -27.26
N HIS A 177 -9.00 4.99 -27.88
CA HIS A 177 -8.20 3.77 -27.98
C HIS A 177 -6.78 4.06 -27.51
N GLY A 178 -6.60 3.99 -26.20
CA GLY A 178 -5.36 4.32 -25.51
C GLY A 178 -5.28 5.79 -25.08
N ILE A 179 -4.53 6.02 -24.02
CA ILE A 179 -4.32 7.31 -23.37
C ILE A 179 -2.84 7.52 -23.07
N ALA A 180 -2.41 8.78 -23.02
CA ALA A 180 -1.02 9.15 -22.68
C ALA A 180 -0.78 9.13 -21.16
N VAL A 181 -1.03 7.98 -20.51
CA VAL A 181 -0.90 7.79 -19.07
C VAL A 181 -0.12 6.53 -18.75
N ARG A 182 0.71 6.59 -17.70
CA ARG A 182 1.53 5.46 -17.23
C ARG A 182 1.41 5.28 -15.71
N PRO A 183 1.12 4.06 -15.22
CA PRO A 183 0.63 2.90 -15.97
C PRO A 183 -0.79 3.14 -16.52
N GLY A 184 -1.23 2.40 -17.54
CA GLY A 184 -2.60 2.52 -18.06
C GLY A 184 -2.76 2.96 -19.51
N HIS A 185 -1.69 3.00 -20.29
CA HIS A 185 -1.76 3.37 -21.72
C HIS A 185 -2.92 2.72 -22.50
N PRO A 186 -3.23 1.41 -22.39
CA PRO A 186 -4.22 0.78 -23.27
C PRO A 186 -5.69 0.88 -22.80
N VAL A 187 -6.09 1.97 -22.14
CA VAL A 187 -7.52 2.17 -21.79
C VAL A 187 -8.36 2.37 -23.05
N ILE A 188 -9.50 1.70 -23.11
CA ILE A 188 -10.52 1.90 -24.15
C ILE A 188 -11.72 2.61 -23.53
N LEU A 189 -12.23 3.65 -24.19
CA LEU A 189 -13.50 4.29 -23.81
C LEU A 189 -14.47 4.21 -24.98
N GLY A 190 -15.71 3.82 -24.72
CA GLY A 190 -16.75 3.79 -25.73
C GLY A 190 -18.14 3.70 -25.13
N THR A 191 -19.11 3.45 -26.00
CA THR A 191 -20.51 3.32 -25.64
C THR A 191 -21.17 2.20 -26.45
N ILE A 192 -22.08 1.46 -25.83
CA ILE A 192 -22.93 0.46 -26.48
C ILE A 192 -24.31 1.05 -26.67
N ALA A 193 -24.87 0.87 -27.86
CA ALA A 193 -26.25 1.24 -28.16
C ALA A 193 -27.14 0.00 -28.03
N LEU A 194 -28.07 0.04 -27.07
CA LEU A 194 -29.11 -0.96 -26.96
C LEU A 194 -30.36 -0.44 -27.69
N PRO A 195 -30.90 -1.20 -28.65
CA PRO A 195 -32.13 -0.82 -29.34
C PRO A 195 -33.31 -0.85 -28.37
N GLU A 196 -34.41 -0.24 -28.79
CA GLU A 196 -35.69 -0.39 -28.11
C GLU A 196 -36.10 -1.87 -28.09
N ALA A 197 -36.57 -2.33 -26.93
CA ALA A 197 -37.11 -3.67 -26.72
C ALA A 197 -38.44 -3.57 -25.96
N GLU A 198 -39.26 -4.63 -25.95
CA GLU A 198 -40.57 -4.58 -25.27
C GLU A 198 -40.44 -4.08 -23.82
N GLY A 199 -41.02 -2.90 -23.57
CA GLY A 199 -41.01 -2.24 -22.26
C GLY A 199 -39.70 -1.54 -21.86
N ARG A 200 -38.70 -1.42 -22.75
CA ARG A 200 -37.43 -0.72 -22.48
C ARG A 200 -37.06 0.22 -23.63
N PRO A 201 -36.92 1.54 -23.39
CA PRO A 201 -36.49 2.47 -24.42
C PRO A 201 -35.06 2.20 -24.85
N ALA A 202 -34.71 2.65 -26.06
CA ALA A 202 -33.33 2.63 -26.54
C ALA A 202 -32.42 3.34 -25.52
N ARG A 203 -31.24 2.75 -25.26
CA ARG A 203 -30.34 3.19 -24.19
C ARG A 203 -28.90 3.13 -24.67
N THR A 204 -28.11 4.13 -24.29
CA THR A 204 -26.66 4.13 -24.49
C THR A 204 -25.97 3.83 -23.17
N VAL A 205 -25.06 2.85 -23.15
CA VAL A 205 -24.34 2.41 -21.96
C VAL A 205 -22.83 2.62 -22.16
N PRO A 206 -22.14 3.42 -21.34
CA PRO A 206 -20.69 3.54 -21.42
C PRO A 206 -19.98 2.22 -21.12
N VAL A 207 -18.88 1.98 -21.84
CA VAL A 207 -18.00 0.83 -21.65
C VAL A 207 -16.57 1.29 -21.58
N ILE A 208 -15.84 0.75 -20.59
CA ILE A 208 -14.43 1.02 -20.39
C ILE A 208 -13.67 -0.29 -20.48
N GLY A 209 -12.74 -0.38 -21.43
CA GLY A 209 -11.72 -1.43 -21.45
C GLY A 209 -10.62 -1.07 -20.45
N VAL A 210 -10.55 -1.86 -19.38
CA VAL A 210 -9.63 -1.67 -18.26
C VAL A 210 -8.42 -2.59 -18.45
N PRO A 211 -7.18 -2.09 -18.42
CA PRO A 211 -6.00 -2.93 -18.64
C PRO A 211 -5.83 -4.02 -17.57
N GLY A 212 -5.35 -5.20 -17.97
CA GLY A 212 -5.21 -6.38 -17.12
C GLY A 212 -4.11 -6.29 -16.06
N TYR A 213 -3.22 -5.31 -16.18
CA TYR A 213 -2.24 -5.06 -15.13
C TYR A 213 -2.87 -4.33 -13.93
N PRO A 214 -2.65 -4.78 -12.70
CA PRO A 214 -3.36 -4.31 -11.51
C PRO A 214 -3.20 -2.83 -11.21
N ALA A 215 -1.98 -2.29 -11.35
CA ALA A 215 -1.75 -0.86 -11.15
C ALA A 215 -2.49 -0.02 -12.20
N SER A 216 -2.56 -0.52 -13.43
CA SER A 216 -3.29 0.15 -14.51
C SER A 216 -4.79 0.08 -14.26
N ALA A 217 -5.30 -1.06 -13.81
CA ALA A 217 -6.71 -1.26 -13.52
C ALA A 217 -7.20 -0.31 -12.41
N ALA A 218 -6.52 -0.31 -11.27
CA ALA A 218 -6.86 0.55 -10.14
C ALA A 218 -6.81 2.04 -10.52
N LEU A 219 -5.78 2.46 -11.26
CA LEU A 219 -5.62 3.83 -11.71
C LEU A 219 -6.68 4.22 -12.77
N THR A 220 -7.05 3.31 -13.66
CA THR A 220 -8.16 3.52 -14.63
C THR A 220 -9.46 3.77 -13.89
N GLY A 221 -9.71 3.03 -12.81
CA GLY A 221 -10.83 3.28 -11.90
C GLY A 221 -10.83 4.72 -11.38
N GLU A 222 -9.70 5.20 -10.87
CA GLU A 222 -9.57 6.55 -10.31
C GLU A 222 -9.70 7.66 -11.36
N ILE A 223 -9.08 7.50 -12.53
CA ILE A 223 -9.06 8.53 -13.57
C ILE A 223 -10.41 8.66 -14.27
N PHE A 224 -11.11 7.54 -14.52
CA PHE A 224 -12.32 7.55 -15.36
C PHE A 224 -13.60 7.16 -14.62
N VAL A 225 -13.56 6.13 -13.77
CA VAL A 225 -14.77 5.60 -13.12
C VAL A 225 -15.19 6.50 -11.95
N GLN A 226 -14.27 6.87 -11.07
CA GLN A 226 -14.55 7.73 -9.92
C GLN A 226 -15.23 9.06 -10.29
N PRO A 227 -14.70 9.89 -11.22
CA PRO A 227 -15.36 11.14 -11.59
C PRO A 227 -16.70 10.94 -12.31
N LEU A 228 -16.87 9.83 -13.06
CA LEU A 228 -18.13 9.48 -13.69
C LEU A 228 -19.22 9.17 -12.65
N LEU A 229 -18.90 8.35 -11.64
CA LEU A 229 -19.81 8.04 -10.54
C LEU A 229 -20.16 9.28 -9.73
N ALA A 230 -19.19 10.12 -9.40
CA ALA A 230 -19.42 11.39 -8.70
C ALA A 230 -20.43 12.28 -9.46
N ARG A 231 -20.23 12.42 -10.79
CA ARG A 231 -21.16 13.17 -11.65
C ARG A 231 -22.57 12.58 -11.63
N TRP A 232 -22.73 11.26 -11.73
CA TRP A 232 -24.05 10.61 -11.69
C TRP A 232 -24.74 10.74 -10.35
N LEU A 233 -23.98 10.79 -9.25
CA LEU A 233 -24.47 11.02 -7.90
C LEU A 233 -24.71 12.51 -7.58
N GLY A 234 -24.44 13.42 -8.53
CA GLY A 234 -24.58 14.87 -8.33
C GLY A 234 -23.53 15.46 -7.40
N GLN A 235 -22.42 14.76 -7.18
CA GLN A 235 -21.31 15.18 -6.32
C GLN A 235 -20.19 15.82 -7.16
N PRO A 236 -19.41 16.76 -6.59
CA PRO A 236 -18.19 17.23 -7.22
C PRO A 236 -17.16 16.08 -7.33
N PRO A 237 -16.22 16.14 -8.28
CA PRO A 237 -15.11 15.20 -8.33
C PRO A 237 -14.35 15.19 -6.99
N PRO A 238 -14.05 14.01 -6.43
CA PRO A 238 -13.35 13.92 -5.16
C PRO A 238 -11.95 14.53 -5.28
N ARG A 239 -11.56 15.30 -4.28
CA ARG A 239 -10.21 15.87 -4.16
C ARG A 239 -9.46 15.10 -3.09
N LYS A 240 -8.32 14.53 -3.46
CA LYS A 240 -7.40 13.93 -2.50
C LYS A 240 -6.65 15.05 -1.76
N PRO A 241 -6.35 14.87 -0.47
CA PRO A 241 -5.42 15.77 0.22
C PRO A 241 -4.09 15.81 -0.54
N THR A 242 -3.46 16.99 -0.59
CA THR A 242 -2.15 17.17 -1.24
C THR A 242 -1.12 17.67 -0.24
N LEU A 243 0.13 17.27 -0.44
CA LEU A 243 1.25 17.61 0.44
C LEU A 243 2.49 17.93 -0.42
N GLN A 244 3.28 18.92 -0.01
CA GLN A 244 4.59 19.17 -0.62
C GLN A 244 5.63 18.23 0.01
N ALA A 245 6.44 17.58 -0.83
CA ALA A 245 7.50 16.68 -0.41
C ALA A 245 8.74 16.82 -1.30
N THR A 246 9.84 16.20 -0.89
CA THR A 246 11.06 16.09 -1.70
C THR A 246 11.26 14.65 -2.17
N ILE A 247 11.55 14.45 -3.46
CA ILE A 247 11.80 13.09 -3.97
C ILE A 247 13.18 12.57 -3.51
N THR A 248 13.23 11.35 -2.97
CA THR A 248 14.47 10.82 -2.36
C THR A 248 15.49 10.28 -3.35
N ARG A 249 15.10 10.04 -4.61
CA ARG A 249 16.03 9.53 -5.62
C ARG A 249 15.64 9.98 -7.02
N LYS A 250 16.60 9.91 -7.93
CA LYS A 250 16.36 10.12 -9.35
C LYS A 250 15.34 9.11 -9.87
N VAL A 251 14.36 9.62 -10.59
CA VAL A 251 13.26 8.90 -11.20
C VAL A 251 13.37 9.22 -12.68
N LEU A 252 13.68 8.22 -13.51
CA LEU A 252 13.60 8.40 -14.97
C LEU A 252 12.16 8.20 -15.42
N SER A 253 11.64 9.07 -16.27
CA SER A 253 10.33 8.92 -16.89
C SER A 253 10.48 9.07 -18.40
N PRO A 254 9.95 8.14 -19.20
CA PRO A 254 10.01 8.28 -20.64
C PRO A 254 9.01 9.33 -21.12
N MET A 255 9.43 10.13 -22.09
CA MET A 255 8.57 11.13 -22.71
C MET A 255 7.37 10.50 -23.42
N GLY A 256 6.26 11.23 -23.43
CA GLY A 256 5.04 10.89 -24.18
C GLY A 256 3.84 10.64 -23.27
N ASP A 257 4.03 10.01 -22.12
CA ASP A 257 2.98 9.67 -21.15
C ASP A 257 3.10 10.50 -19.88
N GLU A 258 1.97 10.94 -19.31
CA GLU A 258 1.95 11.40 -17.93
C GLU A 258 2.11 10.20 -16.97
N GLU A 259 3.17 10.20 -16.16
CA GLU A 259 3.45 9.10 -15.23
C GLU A 259 2.88 9.39 -13.84
N TYR A 260 2.07 8.44 -13.35
CA TYR A 260 1.50 8.41 -12.01
C TYR A 260 2.43 7.58 -11.11
N LEU A 261 3.46 8.26 -10.60
CA LEU A 261 4.48 7.65 -9.77
C LEU A 261 3.94 7.42 -8.35
N ARG A 262 3.82 6.17 -7.95
CA ARG A 262 3.47 5.79 -6.57
C ARG A 262 4.63 6.01 -5.63
N VAL A 263 4.35 6.64 -4.50
CA VAL A 263 5.34 7.00 -3.48
C VAL A 263 4.87 6.57 -2.10
N ALA A 264 5.84 6.23 -1.25
CA ALA A 264 5.64 6.25 0.20
C ALA A 264 6.09 7.61 0.75
N VAL A 265 5.41 8.11 1.77
CA VAL A 265 5.61 9.46 2.28
C VAL A 265 5.81 9.44 3.79
N GLY A 266 6.79 10.17 4.28
CA GLY A 266 7.02 10.37 5.71
C GLY A 266 7.71 11.69 5.98
N ARG A 267 7.67 12.14 7.23
CA ARG A 267 8.42 13.31 7.68
C ARG A 267 9.69 12.87 8.39
N VAL A 268 10.83 13.37 7.94
CA VAL A 268 12.17 13.10 8.48
C VAL A 268 12.80 14.43 8.91
N GLY A 269 12.89 14.64 10.23
CA GLY A 269 13.18 15.97 10.77
C GLY A 269 12.14 16.98 10.30
N ASP A 270 12.58 18.13 9.77
CA ASP A 270 11.67 19.16 9.24
C ASP A 270 11.20 18.90 7.80
N ARG A 271 11.66 17.82 7.16
CA ARG A 271 11.44 17.57 5.73
C ARG A 271 10.42 16.47 5.51
N VAL A 272 9.45 16.72 4.63
CA VAL A 272 8.62 15.66 4.09
C VAL A 272 9.32 15.04 2.88
N VAL A 273 9.48 13.73 2.90
CA VAL A 273 10.15 12.97 1.85
C VAL A 273 9.15 12.07 1.13
N ALA A 274 9.33 11.93 -0.18
CA ALA A 274 8.57 11.03 -1.04
C ALA A 274 9.51 10.00 -1.65
N ALA A 275 9.39 8.75 -1.22
CA ALA A 275 10.21 7.64 -1.70
C ALA A 275 9.49 6.90 -2.84
N PRO A 276 10.06 6.87 -4.07
CA PRO A 276 9.47 6.13 -5.18
C PRO A 276 9.38 4.64 -4.91
N LEU A 277 8.19 4.06 -5.02
CA LEU A 277 7.97 2.62 -4.86
C LEU A 277 8.41 1.84 -6.11
N ALA A 278 8.39 0.51 -6.00
CA ALA A 278 8.70 -0.39 -7.11
C ALA A 278 7.81 -0.07 -8.33
N ARG A 279 8.45 0.03 -9.49
CA ARG A 279 7.78 0.31 -10.77
C ARG A 279 7.28 -0.97 -11.41
N GLY A 280 6.36 -0.81 -12.35
CA GLY A 280 5.75 -1.90 -13.10
C GLY A 280 4.24 -1.93 -12.87
N ALA A 281 3.52 -2.13 -13.97
CA ALA A 281 2.06 -2.19 -13.93
C ALA A 281 1.54 -3.45 -13.20
N GLY A 282 2.35 -4.52 -13.19
CA GLY A 282 2.09 -5.81 -12.53
C GLY A 282 2.24 -5.84 -11.01
N VAL A 283 2.82 -4.80 -10.39
CA VAL A 283 3.24 -4.87 -8.98
C VAL A 283 2.12 -4.41 -8.06
N ILE A 284 1.20 -5.31 -7.69
CA ILE A 284 0.07 -5.00 -6.79
C ILE A 284 0.52 -4.48 -5.42
N THR A 285 1.62 -5.01 -4.87
CA THR A 285 2.17 -4.59 -3.57
C THR A 285 2.56 -3.11 -3.52
N SER A 286 2.89 -2.51 -4.66
CA SER A 286 3.16 -1.08 -4.73
C SER A 286 1.91 -0.21 -4.63
N LEU A 287 0.71 -0.75 -4.91
CA LEU A 287 -0.55 -0.06 -4.60
C LEU A 287 -0.84 -0.11 -3.09
N VAL A 288 -0.61 -1.26 -2.46
CA VAL A 288 -0.80 -1.45 -1.01
C VAL A 288 0.12 -0.56 -0.18
N ARG A 289 1.37 -0.39 -0.64
CA ARG A 289 2.38 0.42 0.05
C ARG A 289 2.33 1.92 -0.29
N ALA A 290 1.52 2.34 -1.26
CA ALA A 290 1.47 3.74 -1.69
C ALA A 290 0.76 4.60 -0.65
N ASP A 291 1.46 5.60 -0.13
CA ASP A 291 0.85 6.68 0.65
C ASP A 291 0.29 7.78 -0.25
N GLY A 292 0.72 7.83 -1.51
CA GLY A 292 0.22 8.76 -2.50
C GLY A 292 0.82 8.59 -3.89
N ILE A 293 0.48 9.52 -4.77
CA ILE A 293 0.98 9.60 -6.15
C ILE A 293 1.58 10.97 -6.42
N VAL A 294 2.70 10.97 -7.14
CA VAL A 294 3.31 12.13 -7.78
C VAL A 294 3.05 12.04 -9.29
N ARG A 295 2.53 13.11 -9.88
CA ARG A 295 2.35 13.21 -11.33
C ARG A 295 3.61 13.76 -11.98
N ILE A 296 4.19 12.99 -12.89
CA ILE A 296 5.31 13.43 -13.72
C ILE A 296 4.74 13.84 -15.08
N PRO A 297 4.87 15.13 -15.47
CA PRO A 297 4.31 15.61 -16.73
C PRO A 297 4.86 14.86 -17.94
N ARG A 298 4.01 14.69 -18.96
CA ARG A 298 4.30 13.92 -20.19
C ARG A 298 5.57 14.31 -20.97
N PHE A 299 6.06 15.53 -20.78
CA PHE A 299 7.26 16.05 -21.46
C PHE A 299 8.45 16.19 -20.52
N SER A 300 8.38 15.56 -19.33
CA SER A 300 9.49 15.46 -18.41
C SER A 300 10.27 14.17 -18.62
N GLU A 301 11.60 14.24 -18.50
CA GLU A 301 12.48 13.07 -18.45
C GLU A 301 12.49 12.40 -17.06
N GLY A 302 11.69 12.94 -16.14
CA GLY A 302 11.53 12.44 -14.78
C GLY A 302 11.87 13.49 -13.72
N LEU A 303 12.44 13.04 -12.61
CA LEU A 303 12.76 13.86 -11.44
C LEU A 303 14.17 13.53 -10.96
N ASN A 304 14.92 14.53 -10.50
CA ASN A 304 16.19 14.34 -9.81
C ASN A 304 15.96 14.19 -8.31
N ALA A 305 16.88 13.50 -7.62
CA ALA A 305 16.85 13.44 -6.15
C ALA A 305 16.93 14.87 -5.59
N GLY A 306 16.07 15.20 -4.63
CA GLY A 306 15.99 16.55 -4.08
C GLY A 306 14.96 17.46 -4.73
N ASP A 307 14.35 17.06 -5.86
CA ASP A 307 13.33 17.88 -6.52
C ASP A 307 12.06 17.99 -5.65
N PRO A 308 11.46 19.19 -5.56
CA PRO A 308 10.18 19.38 -4.88
C PRO A 308 9.05 18.77 -5.71
N VAL A 309 8.14 18.06 -5.06
CA VAL A 309 6.99 17.43 -5.67
C VAL A 309 5.73 17.63 -4.85
N THR A 310 4.59 17.73 -5.54
CA THR A 310 3.27 17.67 -4.90
C THR A 310 2.76 16.23 -4.95
N VAL A 311 2.44 15.68 -3.77
CA VAL A 311 1.91 14.33 -3.62
C VAL A 311 0.40 14.41 -3.41
N GLU A 312 -0.37 13.68 -4.21
CA GLU A 312 -1.78 13.39 -3.97
C GLU A 312 -1.88 12.17 -3.04
N LEU A 313 -2.38 12.36 -1.81
CA LEU A 313 -2.35 11.34 -0.76
C LEU A 313 -3.50 10.34 -0.88
N TYR A 314 -3.18 9.08 -0.60
CA TYR A 314 -4.13 7.99 -0.33
C TYR A 314 -4.41 7.81 1.16
N VAL A 315 -3.58 8.42 2.01
CA VAL A 315 -3.68 8.36 3.47
C VAL A 315 -4.03 9.74 4.04
N GLN A 316 -4.51 9.77 5.27
CA GLN A 316 -4.71 11.05 5.97
C GLN A 316 -3.35 11.75 6.20
N PRO A 317 -3.27 13.09 6.10
CA PRO A 317 -2.02 13.82 6.32
C PRO A 317 -1.32 13.47 7.64
N ASP A 318 -2.07 13.29 8.73
CA ASP A 318 -1.53 12.94 10.05
C ASP A 318 -0.80 11.60 10.07
N ALA A 319 -1.15 10.66 9.17
CA ALA A 319 -0.46 9.38 9.07
C ALA A 319 1.00 9.56 8.59
N VAL A 320 1.30 10.63 7.84
CA VAL A 320 2.65 10.96 7.38
C VAL A 320 3.55 11.33 8.57
N GLU A 321 3.00 12.00 9.58
CA GLU A 321 3.72 12.38 10.81
C GLU A 321 4.19 11.17 11.61
N ARG A 322 3.39 10.10 11.59
CA ARG A 322 3.65 8.87 12.36
C ARG A 322 4.29 7.78 11.52
N THR A 323 4.88 8.15 10.39
CA THR A 323 5.55 7.21 9.48
C THR A 323 7.05 7.23 9.72
N ILE A 324 7.56 6.14 10.27
CA ILE A 324 8.99 5.86 10.35
C ILE A 324 9.48 5.45 8.97
N VAL A 325 10.18 6.36 8.29
CA VAL A 325 10.85 6.08 7.01
C VAL A 325 12.15 5.31 7.23
N ALA A 326 12.24 4.11 6.65
CA ALA A 326 13.43 3.28 6.59
C ALA A 326 13.87 3.07 5.13
N ILE A 327 15.13 3.37 4.81
CA ILE A 327 15.69 3.15 3.47
C ILE A 327 16.96 2.31 3.61
N GLY A 328 17.03 1.18 2.92
CA GLY A 328 18.22 0.33 2.99
C GLY A 328 18.03 -1.04 2.38
N SER A 329 18.76 -2.03 2.90
CA SER A 329 18.46 -3.43 2.59
C SER A 329 17.10 -3.82 3.16
N HIS A 330 16.47 -4.80 2.52
CA HIS A 330 15.25 -5.42 3.02
C HIS A 330 15.59 -6.70 3.79
N ASP A 331 14.78 -7.02 4.79
CA ASP A 331 14.80 -8.26 5.55
C ASP A 331 13.40 -8.58 6.08
N LEU A 332 13.08 -9.87 6.25
CA LEU A 332 11.78 -10.33 6.76
C LEU A 332 11.50 -9.84 8.19
N SER A 333 12.54 -9.61 9.00
CA SER A 333 12.39 -9.01 10.34
C SER A 333 11.83 -7.60 10.30
N LEU A 334 12.08 -6.82 9.24
CA LEU A 334 11.49 -5.48 9.08
C LEU A 334 9.98 -5.56 8.82
N ASP A 335 9.51 -6.60 8.12
CA ASP A 335 8.07 -6.79 7.90
C ASP A 335 7.37 -7.17 9.21
N LEU A 336 7.98 -8.06 10.01
CA LEU A 336 7.47 -8.40 11.35
C LEU A 336 7.53 -7.20 12.30
N LEU A 337 8.59 -6.37 12.22
CA LEU A 337 8.71 -5.15 13.01
C LEU A 337 7.60 -4.16 12.64
N ALA A 338 7.32 -3.99 11.34
CA ALA A 338 6.24 -3.14 10.87
C ALA A 338 4.87 -3.63 11.37
N GLN A 339 4.63 -4.94 11.35
CA GLN A 339 3.41 -5.54 11.89
C GLN A 339 3.26 -5.28 13.40
N HIS A 340 4.27 -5.61 14.20
CA HIS A 340 4.20 -5.47 15.67
C HIS A 340 4.12 -3.99 16.09
N LEU A 341 4.75 -3.09 15.34
CA LEU A 341 4.60 -1.64 15.51
C LEU A 341 3.16 -1.20 15.30
N ALA A 342 2.52 -1.64 14.21
CA ALA A 342 1.13 -1.30 13.94
C ALA A 342 0.16 -1.90 14.99
N GLU A 343 0.43 -3.11 15.50
CA GLU A 343 -0.37 -3.74 16.55
C GLU A 343 -0.26 -3.01 17.90
N ARG A 344 0.96 -2.66 18.33
CA ARG A 344 1.23 -2.07 19.65
C ARG A 344 1.02 -0.57 19.69
N SER A 345 1.17 0.12 18.56
CA SER A 345 1.10 1.58 18.48
C SER A 345 0.19 2.03 17.32
N PRO A 346 -1.15 2.02 17.53
CA PRO A 346 -2.10 2.37 16.49
C PRO A 346 -1.80 3.72 15.82
N GLY A 347 -1.70 3.70 14.50
CA GLY A 347 -1.38 4.87 13.67
C GLY A 347 0.11 5.07 13.41
N PHE A 348 1.02 4.34 14.08
CA PHE A 348 2.43 4.29 13.68
C PHE A 348 2.63 3.31 12.54
N ARG A 349 3.54 3.65 11.63
CA ARG A 349 3.83 2.85 10.44
C ARG A 349 5.33 2.82 10.19
N LEU A 350 5.85 1.67 9.80
CA LEU A 350 7.20 1.54 9.29
C LEU A 350 7.13 1.45 7.76
N SER A 351 7.57 2.50 7.08
CA SER A 351 7.66 2.52 5.63
C SER A 351 9.07 2.17 5.20
N SER A 352 9.24 0.96 4.64
CA SER A 352 10.54 0.45 4.19
C SER A 352 10.66 0.49 2.67
N ALA A 353 11.68 1.20 2.18
CA ALA A 353 12.06 1.23 0.77
C ALA A 353 13.40 0.52 0.55
N ASN A 354 13.43 -0.40 -0.41
CA ASN A 354 14.63 -1.15 -0.73
C ASN A 354 15.54 -0.36 -1.69
N ALA A 355 16.70 0.04 -1.17
CA ALA A 355 17.78 0.68 -1.93
C ALA A 355 19.13 -0.05 -1.77
N GLY A 356 19.13 -1.22 -1.09
CA GLY A 356 20.33 -1.90 -0.63
C GLY A 356 21.03 -1.17 0.52
N SER A 357 21.91 -1.85 1.25
CA SER A 357 22.58 -1.30 2.44
C SER A 357 23.35 -0.01 2.15
N LEU A 358 24.15 0.02 1.07
CA LEU A 358 24.92 1.21 0.71
C LEU A 358 24.00 2.39 0.32
N GLY A 359 22.90 2.10 -0.40
CA GLY A 359 21.89 3.10 -0.73
C GLY A 359 21.24 3.69 0.53
N GLY A 360 21.02 2.87 1.55
CA GLY A 360 20.53 3.32 2.86
C GLY A 360 21.48 4.27 3.58
N LEU A 361 22.79 3.96 3.61
CA LEU A 361 23.79 4.88 4.18
C LEU A 361 23.83 6.22 3.43
N ILE A 362 23.73 6.19 2.10
CA ILE A 362 23.66 7.42 1.29
C ILE A 362 22.39 8.23 1.59
N ALA A 363 21.23 7.57 1.77
CA ALA A 363 19.97 8.20 2.11
C ALA A 363 20.00 8.87 3.50
N LEU A 364 20.61 8.23 4.49
CA LEU A 364 20.83 8.82 5.82
C LEU A 364 21.62 10.12 5.75
N ARG A 365 22.74 10.12 5.00
CA ARG A 365 23.56 11.33 4.79
C ARG A 365 22.80 12.49 4.17
N ARG A 366 21.77 12.19 3.36
CA ARG A 366 20.92 13.19 2.70
C ARG A 366 19.73 13.63 3.57
N GLY A 367 19.54 13.01 4.74
CA GLY A 367 18.40 13.25 5.62
C GLY A 367 17.08 12.74 5.03
N GLU A 368 17.11 11.64 4.27
CA GLU A 368 15.95 11.10 3.56
C GLU A 368 15.21 9.99 4.32
N CYS A 369 15.77 9.49 5.43
CA CYS A 369 15.17 8.46 6.27
C CYS A 369 15.61 8.58 7.73
N HIS A 370 14.84 8.00 8.64
CA HIS A 370 15.18 7.94 10.06
C HIS A 370 16.19 6.85 10.37
N LEU A 371 16.16 5.76 9.61
CA LEU A 371 17.04 4.61 9.82
C LEU A 371 17.30 3.87 8.50
N ALA A 372 18.41 3.13 8.46
CA ALA A 372 18.77 2.28 7.33
C ALA A 372 19.07 0.85 7.79
N GLY A 373 18.51 -0.14 7.10
CA GLY A 373 18.88 -1.54 7.29
C GLY A 373 20.19 -1.87 6.56
N SER A 374 21.17 -2.44 7.27
CA SER A 374 22.51 -2.70 6.73
C SER A 374 23.12 -4.03 7.17
N HIS A 375 23.85 -4.67 6.25
CA HIS A 375 24.58 -5.93 6.47
C HIS A 375 25.86 -5.98 5.61
N LEU A 376 26.57 -4.86 5.50
CA LEU A 376 27.75 -4.76 4.64
C LEU A 376 28.94 -5.39 5.34
N LEU A 377 29.42 -6.52 4.81
CA LEU A 377 30.68 -7.12 5.22
C LEU A 377 31.84 -6.39 4.56
N ASP A 378 32.83 -5.98 5.34
CA ASP A 378 34.12 -5.53 4.82
C ASP A 378 35.07 -6.72 4.65
N PRO A 379 35.48 -7.06 3.41
CA PRO A 379 36.34 -8.22 3.16
C PRO A 379 37.74 -8.12 3.81
N GLU A 380 38.25 -6.91 4.05
CA GLU A 380 39.59 -6.69 4.59
C GLU A 380 39.63 -6.92 6.11
N SER A 381 38.70 -6.32 6.84
CA SER A 381 38.62 -6.45 8.31
C SER A 381 37.77 -7.62 8.79
N GLY A 382 36.83 -8.11 7.97
CA GLY A 382 35.78 -9.04 8.40
C GLY A 382 34.71 -8.42 9.30
N GLU A 383 34.76 -7.10 9.52
CA GLU A 383 33.79 -6.36 10.33
C GLU A 383 32.52 -6.03 9.50
N TYR A 384 31.37 -6.06 10.15
CA TYR A 384 30.10 -5.63 9.54
C TYR A 384 29.83 -4.15 9.81
N ASN A 385 29.34 -3.46 8.77
CA ASN A 385 28.76 -2.11 8.78
C ASN A 385 29.70 -0.95 9.16
N TRP A 386 30.46 -1.01 10.25
CA TRP A 386 31.31 0.10 10.72
C TRP A 386 32.30 0.62 9.67
N PRO A 387 33.07 -0.20 8.93
CA PRO A 387 33.96 0.30 7.89
C PRO A 387 33.23 1.12 6.81
N TYR A 388 32.01 0.74 6.47
CA TYR A 388 31.18 1.47 5.50
C TYR A 388 30.56 2.72 6.13
N VAL A 389 30.17 2.69 7.41
CA VAL A 389 29.72 3.88 8.15
C VAL A 389 30.82 4.93 8.15
N ARG A 390 32.06 4.58 8.51
CA ARG A 390 33.21 5.51 8.48
C ARG A 390 33.41 6.14 7.10
N ARG A 391 33.33 5.31 6.04
CA ARG A 391 33.55 5.75 4.66
C ARG A 391 32.43 6.64 4.11
N TYR A 392 31.18 6.35 4.45
CA TYR A 392 30.01 6.97 3.81
C TYR A 392 29.26 7.95 4.70
N LEU A 393 29.45 7.93 6.01
CA LEU A 393 28.82 8.81 7.00
C LEU A 393 29.86 9.52 7.90
N PRO A 394 30.99 10.05 7.37
CA PRO A 394 32.08 10.58 8.21
C PRO A 394 31.64 11.74 9.12
N ASP A 395 30.68 12.54 8.68
CA ASP A 395 30.20 13.74 9.39
C ASP A 395 28.82 13.54 10.02
N LEU A 396 28.26 12.32 10.00
CA LEU A 396 26.96 12.01 10.57
C LEU A 396 27.12 10.99 11.70
N PRO A 397 27.06 11.43 12.97
CA PRO A 397 27.07 10.52 14.11
C PRO A 397 25.88 9.57 14.05
N VAL A 398 26.15 8.26 14.14
CA VAL A 398 25.14 7.21 14.15
C VAL A 398 25.28 6.29 15.35
N VAL A 399 24.22 5.53 15.60
CA VAL A 399 24.17 4.37 16.48
C VAL A 399 23.77 3.18 15.61
N LEU A 400 24.56 2.10 15.69
CA LEU A 400 24.15 0.81 15.15
C LEU A 400 23.34 0.08 16.21
N VAL A 401 22.19 -0.46 15.82
CA VAL A 401 21.38 -1.32 16.69
C VAL A 401 21.14 -2.63 15.98
N THR A 402 21.58 -3.72 16.58
CA THR A 402 21.43 -5.06 15.99
C THR A 402 19.96 -5.43 15.99
N LEU A 403 19.41 -5.74 14.83
CA LEU A 403 18.04 -6.25 14.76
C LEU A 403 18.02 -7.76 14.90
N VAL A 404 18.86 -8.45 14.12
CA VAL A 404 18.88 -9.91 14.08
C VAL A 404 20.18 -10.45 13.48
N ARG A 405 20.52 -11.70 13.77
CA ARG A 405 21.45 -12.49 12.96
C ARG A 405 20.69 -13.48 12.12
N ARG A 406 21.10 -13.66 10.87
CA ARG A 406 20.47 -14.63 9.97
C ARG A 406 21.51 -15.52 9.31
N GLU A 407 21.12 -16.75 9.05
CA GLU A 407 22.00 -17.76 8.48
C GLU A 407 22.04 -17.65 6.96
N GLN A 408 23.24 -17.49 6.42
CA GLN A 408 23.55 -17.57 5.00
C GLN A 408 24.08 -18.96 4.68
N GLY A 409 23.67 -19.50 3.53
CA GLY A 409 24.01 -20.86 3.14
C GLY A 409 23.58 -21.21 1.73
N LEU A 410 24.05 -22.36 1.27
CA LEU A 410 23.70 -22.88 -0.05
C LEU A 410 22.32 -23.51 0.02
N ILE A 411 21.38 -22.96 -0.75
CA ILE A 411 20.08 -23.55 -1.02
C ILE A 411 20.32 -24.67 -2.03
N VAL A 412 19.86 -25.88 -1.73
CA VAL A 412 20.06 -27.08 -2.56
C VAL A 412 18.74 -27.83 -2.75
N ALA A 413 18.67 -28.68 -3.78
CA ALA A 413 17.48 -29.50 -4.02
C ALA A 413 17.18 -30.44 -2.82
N PRO A 414 15.92 -30.84 -2.60
CA PRO A 414 15.56 -31.75 -1.51
C PRO A 414 16.36 -33.05 -1.58
N GLY A 415 16.89 -33.48 -0.44
CA GLY A 415 17.79 -34.63 -0.31
C GLY A 415 19.25 -34.36 -0.68
N ASN A 416 19.60 -33.14 -1.10
CA ASN A 416 20.94 -32.72 -1.50
C ASN A 416 21.67 -33.77 -2.40
N PRO A 417 21.15 -34.05 -3.61
CA PRO A 417 21.58 -35.20 -4.42
C PRO A 417 23.04 -35.15 -4.90
N LEU A 418 23.66 -33.97 -4.89
CA LEU A 418 25.08 -33.79 -5.25
C LEU A 418 26.01 -33.80 -4.02
N GLU A 419 25.47 -34.05 -2.83
CA GLU A 419 26.18 -34.09 -1.56
C GLU A 419 27.02 -32.84 -1.33
N ILE A 420 26.45 -31.66 -1.62
CA ILE A 420 27.12 -30.38 -1.42
C ILE A 420 27.24 -30.12 0.08
N THR A 421 28.46 -29.92 0.58
CA THR A 421 28.76 -29.74 2.01
C THR A 421 29.21 -28.32 2.36
N GLY A 422 29.64 -27.53 1.36
CA GLY A 422 30.03 -26.14 1.57
C GLY A 422 30.49 -25.44 0.30
N LEU A 423 31.06 -24.24 0.47
CA LEU A 423 31.48 -23.40 -0.67
C LEU A 423 32.62 -24.00 -1.50
N ALA A 424 33.42 -24.91 -0.93
CA ALA A 424 34.49 -25.58 -1.66
C ALA A 424 33.96 -26.44 -2.83
N ASP A 425 32.75 -27.00 -2.67
CA ASP A 425 32.10 -27.83 -3.68
C ASP A 425 31.68 -27.03 -4.94
N LEU A 426 31.64 -25.70 -4.87
CA LEU A 426 31.29 -24.85 -6.02
C LEU A 426 32.33 -24.92 -7.16
N ALA A 427 33.55 -25.37 -6.88
CA ALA A 427 34.59 -25.59 -7.87
C ALA A 427 34.43 -26.94 -8.63
N ARG A 428 33.49 -27.80 -8.20
CA ARG A 428 33.25 -29.09 -8.86
C ARG A 428 32.54 -28.88 -10.21
N PRO A 429 32.90 -29.65 -11.26
CA PRO A 429 32.36 -29.45 -12.61
C PRO A 429 30.88 -29.87 -12.77
N ASP A 430 30.38 -30.73 -11.88
CA ASP A 430 29.01 -31.24 -11.85
C ASP A 430 28.03 -30.31 -11.14
N VAL A 431 28.51 -29.29 -10.41
CA VAL A 431 27.66 -28.34 -9.66
C VAL A 431 27.38 -27.10 -10.49
N ARG A 432 26.10 -26.79 -10.75
CA ARG A 432 25.67 -25.53 -11.38
C ARG A 432 25.17 -24.56 -10.32
N PHE A 433 25.80 -23.41 -10.25
CA PHE A 433 25.48 -22.36 -9.29
C PHE A 433 24.63 -21.26 -9.91
N VAL A 434 23.77 -20.64 -9.09
CA VAL A 434 23.13 -19.36 -9.39
C VAL A 434 23.43 -18.36 -8.28
N ASN A 435 23.78 -17.14 -8.67
CA ASN A 435 24.29 -16.12 -7.79
C ASN A 435 23.24 -15.04 -7.47
N ARG A 436 23.50 -14.22 -6.45
CA ARG A 436 22.80 -12.95 -6.23
C ARG A 436 23.45 -11.85 -7.08
N GLN A 437 22.69 -10.80 -7.39
CA GLN A 437 23.20 -9.67 -8.16
C GLN A 437 24.45 -9.02 -7.52
N ARG A 438 25.33 -8.46 -8.36
CA ARG A 438 26.49 -7.69 -7.87
C ARG A 438 26.08 -6.59 -6.90
N GLY A 439 26.87 -6.42 -5.85
CA GLY A 439 26.63 -5.42 -4.80
C GLY A 439 25.65 -5.84 -3.70
N ALA A 440 25.01 -7.03 -3.80
CA ALA A 440 24.26 -7.59 -2.68
C ALA A 440 25.23 -8.05 -1.55
N GLY A 441 24.84 -7.90 -0.28
CA GLY A 441 25.65 -8.37 0.87
C GLY A 441 26.03 -9.85 0.75
N THR A 442 25.07 -10.70 0.35
CA THR A 442 25.31 -12.12 0.06
C THR A 442 26.35 -12.37 -1.04
N ARG A 443 26.43 -11.50 -2.04
CA ARG A 443 27.46 -11.61 -3.10
C ARG A 443 28.84 -11.26 -2.55
N VAL A 444 28.94 -10.21 -1.74
CA VAL A 444 30.19 -9.83 -1.06
C VAL A 444 30.65 -10.95 -0.13
N LEU A 445 29.73 -11.55 0.64
CA LEU A 445 30.01 -12.69 1.52
C LEU A 445 30.53 -13.91 0.73
N LEU A 446 29.90 -14.25 -0.39
CA LEU A 446 30.36 -15.33 -1.27
C LEU A 446 31.79 -15.06 -1.73
N ASP A 447 32.04 -13.88 -2.29
CA ASP A 447 33.32 -13.52 -2.90
C ASP A 447 34.43 -13.52 -1.82
N TYR A 448 34.16 -13.00 -0.63
CA TYR A 448 35.07 -13.07 0.52
C TYR A 448 35.46 -14.51 0.89
N HIS A 449 34.49 -15.43 0.95
CA HIS A 449 34.77 -16.81 1.30
C HIS A 449 35.46 -17.58 0.16
N LEU A 450 35.11 -17.33 -1.10
CA LEU A 450 35.79 -17.93 -2.26
C LEU A 450 37.26 -17.52 -2.31
N GLU A 451 37.56 -16.25 -2.06
CA GLU A 451 38.93 -15.74 -1.99
C GLU A 451 39.75 -16.46 -0.91
N ARG A 452 39.18 -16.63 0.30
CA ARG A 452 39.81 -17.38 1.39
C ARG A 452 40.03 -18.86 1.10
N LEU A 453 39.19 -19.43 0.23
CA LEU A 453 39.32 -20.82 -0.24
C LEU A 453 40.24 -20.95 -1.47
N GLY A 454 40.73 -19.83 -2.02
CA GLY A 454 41.53 -19.83 -3.24
C GLY A 454 40.76 -20.24 -4.49
N ILE A 455 39.43 -20.06 -4.50
CA ILE A 455 38.55 -20.41 -5.62
C ILE A 455 38.27 -19.16 -6.44
N ALA A 456 38.73 -19.13 -7.69
CA ALA A 456 38.46 -18.05 -8.62
C ALA A 456 37.00 -18.13 -9.13
N PRO A 457 36.33 -16.98 -9.34
CA PRO A 457 34.98 -16.93 -9.91
C PRO A 457 34.75 -17.75 -11.18
N GLU A 458 35.78 -17.87 -12.03
CA GLU A 458 35.74 -18.62 -13.29
C GLU A 458 35.64 -20.13 -13.07
N GLN A 459 36.04 -20.62 -11.89
CA GLN A 459 35.93 -22.03 -11.51
C GLN A 459 34.50 -22.40 -11.08
N VAL A 460 33.65 -21.41 -10.78
CA VAL A 460 32.27 -21.63 -10.36
C VAL A 460 31.35 -21.60 -11.57
N ARG A 461 30.85 -22.77 -11.96
CA ARG A 461 29.95 -22.90 -13.11
C ARG A 461 28.63 -22.20 -12.85
N GLY A 462 28.34 -21.15 -13.62
CA GLY A 462 27.13 -20.34 -13.46
C GLY A 462 27.29 -19.11 -12.56
N TYR A 463 28.53 -18.78 -12.14
CA TYR A 463 28.81 -17.60 -11.31
C TYR A 463 28.23 -16.27 -11.83
N ARG A 464 28.17 -16.10 -13.16
CA ARG A 464 27.60 -14.91 -13.83
C ARG A 464 26.08 -14.94 -13.98
N ARG A 465 25.43 -16.05 -13.61
CA ARG A 465 23.97 -16.16 -13.60
C ARG A 465 23.48 -15.55 -12.30
N GLU A 466 22.74 -14.45 -12.40
CA GLU A 466 22.37 -13.65 -11.25
C GLU A 466 20.85 -13.59 -11.10
N GLU A 467 20.39 -13.63 -9.84
CA GLU A 467 19.01 -13.46 -9.43
C GLU A 467 18.89 -12.29 -8.46
N ILE A 468 17.71 -11.63 -8.46
CA ILE A 468 17.49 -10.36 -7.74
C ILE A 468 16.98 -10.54 -6.31
N THR A 469 16.38 -11.68 -5.98
CA THR A 469 15.93 -12.00 -4.61
C THR A 469 16.42 -13.38 -4.15
N HIS A 470 16.44 -13.60 -2.83
CA HIS A 470 16.72 -14.93 -2.26
C HIS A 470 15.69 -15.97 -2.71
N LEU A 471 14.42 -15.57 -2.84
CA LEU A 471 13.38 -16.46 -3.33
C LEU A 471 13.60 -16.82 -4.81
N ALA A 472 14.06 -15.90 -5.65
CA ALA A 472 14.38 -16.20 -7.05
C ALA A 472 15.54 -17.21 -7.17
N VAL A 473 16.56 -17.10 -6.31
CA VAL A 473 17.60 -18.14 -6.17
C VAL A 473 16.98 -19.49 -5.80
N ALA A 474 16.09 -19.52 -4.80
CA ALA A 474 15.41 -20.74 -4.38
C ALA A 474 14.54 -21.34 -5.50
N VAL A 475 13.81 -20.52 -6.27
CA VAL A 475 13.02 -20.96 -7.43
C VAL A 475 13.92 -21.54 -8.53
N ALA A 476 15.08 -20.95 -8.79
CA ALA A 476 16.03 -21.48 -9.77
C ALA A 476 16.56 -22.87 -9.34
N VAL A 477 16.74 -23.12 -8.05
CA VAL A 477 17.09 -24.45 -7.54
C VAL A 477 15.91 -25.41 -7.64
N ALA A 478 14.72 -24.99 -7.17
CA ALA A 478 13.50 -25.81 -7.21
C ALA A 478 13.09 -26.25 -8.63
N SER A 479 13.37 -25.41 -9.64
CA SER A 479 13.09 -25.70 -11.05
C SER A 479 14.18 -26.51 -11.76
N GLY A 480 15.26 -26.90 -11.07
CA GLY A 480 16.40 -27.63 -11.65
C GLY A 480 17.28 -26.81 -12.60
N VAL A 481 17.04 -25.50 -12.61
CA VAL A 481 17.75 -24.51 -13.43
C VAL A 481 19.17 -24.27 -12.90
N ALA A 482 19.36 -24.41 -11.59
CA ALA A 482 20.64 -24.51 -10.89
C ALA A 482 20.58 -25.65 -9.87
N ASP A 483 21.73 -26.16 -9.46
CA ASP A 483 21.83 -27.21 -8.43
C ASP A 483 21.95 -26.59 -7.02
N CYS A 484 22.57 -25.41 -6.94
CA CYS A 484 22.62 -24.63 -5.70
C CYS A 484 22.74 -23.11 -5.93
N GLY A 485 22.48 -22.34 -4.87
CA GLY A 485 22.69 -20.89 -4.86
C GLY A 485 22.78 -20.35 -3.43
N LEU A 486 23.54 -19.26 -3.22
CA LEU A 486 23.71 -18.68 -1.88
C LEU A 486 22.51 -17.80 -1.49
N GLY A 487 21.94 -18.05 -0.32
CA GLY A 487 20.83 -17.26 0.22
C GLY A 487 20.54 -17.54 1.69
N ILE A 488 19.39 -17.06 2.15
CA ILE A 488 18.93 -17.24 3.54
C ILE A 488 18.11 -18.52 3.71
N ARG A 489 18.21 -19.16 4.88
CA ARG A 489 17.47 -20.42 5.18
C ARG A 489 15.96 -20.29 4.98
N ALA A 490 15.38 -19.16 5.39
CA ALA A 490 13.94 -18.91 5.22
C ALA A 490 13.48 -19.01 3.76
N ALA A 491 14.32 -18.64 2.77
CA ALA A 491 13.98 -18.76 1.36
C ALA A 491 14.00 -20.22 0.87
N ALA A 492 14.90 -21.05 1.38
CA ALA A 492 14.94 -22.48 1.08
C ALA A 492 13.67 -23.18 1.60
N GLN A 493 13.33 -22.95 2.87
CA GLN A 493 12.20 -23.60 3.51
C GLN A 493 10.85 -23.18 2.94
N ALA A 494 10.72 -21.94 2.47
CA ALA A 494 9.51 -21.47 1.78
C ALA A 494 9.13 -22.31 0.55
N LEU A 495 10.11 -23.02 -0.06
CA LEU A 495 9.91 -23.91 -1.21
C LEU A 495 10.19 -25.38 -0.87
N GLY A 496 10.33 -25.73 0.41
CA GLY A 496 10.64 -27.10 0.84
C GLY A 496 11.99 -27.61 0.36
N LEU A 497 12.96 -26.71 0.16
CA LEU A 497 14.33 -27.04 -0.26
C LEU A 497 15.25 -27.26 0.95
N ASP A 498 16.32 -28.02 0.73
CA ASP A 498 17.36 -28.24 1.74
C ASP A 498 18.36 -27.08 1.76
N PHE A 499 19.13 -27.01 2.85
CA PHE A 499 20.00 -25.86 3.12
C PHE A 499 21.30 -26.29 3.81
N VAL A 500 22.42 -25.84 3.24
CA VAL A 500 23.77 -26.09 3.74
C VAL A 500 24.32 -24.80 4.36
N PRO A 501 24.50 -24.74 5.70
CA PRO A 501 25.00 -23.56 6.40
C PRO A 501 26.38 -23.11 5.91
N VAL A 502 26.60 -21.79 5.80
CA VAL A 502 27.91 -21.20 5.48
C VAL A 502 28.36 -20.25 6.57
N ALA A 503 27.53 -19.26 6.92
CA ALA A 503 27.91 -18.24 7.89
C ALA A 503 26.69 -17.57 8.53
N TRP A 504 26.89 -16.97 9.69
CA TRP A 504 25.95 -16.01 10.25
C TRP A 504 26.22 -14.62 9.70
N GLU A 505 25.18 -13.95 9.24
CA GLU A 505 25.20 -12.58 8.78
C GLU A 505 24.48 -11.69 9.80
N ARG A 506 25.14 -10.59 10.17
CA ARG A 506 24.57 -9.59 11.06
C ARG A 506 23.72 -8.59 10.27
N TYR A 507 22.55 -8.26 10.79
CA TYR A 507 21.68 -7.23 10.23
C TYR A 507 21.41 -6.14 11.26
N ASP A 508 21.90 -4.93 10.98
CA ASP A 508 21.81 -3.78 11.87
C ASP A 508 20.89 -2.70 11.31
N LEU A 509 20.28 -1.95 12.23
CA LEU A 509 19.65 -0.66 11.97
C LEU A 509 20.70 0.42 12.23
N VAL A 510 21.02 1.19 11.19
CA VAL A 510 21.85 2.39 11.29
C VAL A 510 20.94 3.58 11.56
N ILE A 511 21.07 4.21 12.72
CA ILE A 511 20.19 5.29 13.17
C ILE A 511 21.04 6.54 13.44
N PRO A 512 20.77 7.71 12.84
CA PRO A 512 21.38 8.97 13.25
C PRO A 512 21.21 9.21 14.75
N ARG A 513 22.29 9.61 15.41
CA ARG A 513 22.34 9.76 16.88
C ARG A 513 21.25 10.69 17.40
N THR A 514 20.92 11.74 16.66
CA THR A 514 19.83 12.67 17.00
C THR A 514 18.49 11.96 17.13
N PHE A 515 18.09 11.17 16.12
CA PHE A 515 16.84 10.42 16.17
C PHE A 515 16.85 9.32 17.24
N TYR A 516 18.02 8.72 17.50
CA TYR A 516 18.17 7.72 18.57
C TYR A 516 17.95 8.34 19.96
N GLU A 517 18.58 9.49 20.23
CA GLU A 517 18.46 10.20 21.50
C GLU A 517 17.04 10.78 21.71
N GLU A 518 16.43 11.34 20.66
CA GLU A 518 15.03 11.77 20.69
C GLU A 518 14.09 10.60 21.02
N ALA A 519 14.33 9.43 20.45
CA ALA A 519 13.54 8.23 20.73
C ALA A 519 13.65 7.80 22.21
N ARG A 520 14.83 7.92 22.82
CA ARG A 520 15.02 7.67 24.26
C ARG A 520 14.26 8.67 25.14
N ALA A 521 13.91 9.83 24.60
CA ALA A 521 13.06 10.84 25.23
C ALA A 521 11.56 10.74 24.83
N GLY A 522 11.14 9.67 24.16
CA GLY A 522 9.74 9.46 23.75
C GLY A 522 9.40 10.00 22.35
N GLY A 523 10.40 10.28 21.52
CA GLY A 523 10.23 10.73 20.13
C GLY A 523 9.69 9.64 19.17
N LEU A 524 9.69 9.96 17.87
CA LEU A 524 9.02 9.15 16.83
C LEU A 524 9.48 7.67 16.78
N LEU A 525 10.77 7.38 17.00
CA LEU A 525 11.28 6.01 16.97
C LEU A 525 11.11 5.26 18.30
N ALA A 526 10.61 5.89 19.37
CA ALA A 526 10.50 5.26 20.68
C ALA A 526 9.72 3.92 20.63
N PRO A 527 8.53 3.85 19.98
CA PRO A 527 7.79 2.60 19.92
C PRO A 527 8.51 1.50 19.15
N LEU A 528 9.33 1.86 18.15
CA LEU A 528 10.15 0.90 17.41
C LEU A 528 11.29 0.34 18.28
N LEU A 529 11.99 1.19 19.03
CA LEU A 529 13.08 0.75 19.91
C LEU A 529 12.55 -0.09 21.07
N GLU A 530 11.37 0.25 21.61
CA GLU A 530 10.72 -0.56 22.65
C GLU A 530 10.40 -1.98 22.18
N LEU A 531 10.06 -2.18 20.90
CA LEU A 531 9.80 -3.50 20.34
C LEU A 531 11.03 -4.41 20.34
N LEU A 532 12.24 -3.86 20.31
CA LEU A 532 13.48 -4.66 20.36
C LEU A 532 13.63 -5.43 21.67
N HIS A 533 12.89 -5.03 22.71
CA HIS A 533 12.81 -5.69 24.02
C HIS A 533 11.48 -6.42 24.25
N ASP A 534 10.60 -6.48 23.24
CA ASP A 534 9.30 -7.13 23.34
C ASP A 534 9.43 -8.64 23.10
N ASP A 535 8.97 -9.44 24.07
CA ASP A 535 9.10 -10.90 24.02
C ASP A 535 8.29 -11.51 22.87
N ARG A 536 7.11 -10.97 22.54
CA ARG A 536 6.27 -11.49 21.46
C ARG A 536 6.91 -11.23 20.11
N PHE A 537 7.49 -10.05 19.91
CA PHE A 537 8.27 -9.75 18.71
C PHE A 537 9.50 -10.65 18.58
N ARG A 538 10.28 -10.82 19.66
CA ARG A 538 11.45 -11.71 19.68
C ARG A 538 11.08 -13.16 19.35
N GLN A 539 9.98 -13.67 19.90
CA GLN A 539 9.47 -15.01 19.58
C GLN A 539 9.05 -15.15 18.12
N ALA A 540 8.38 -14.14 17.56
CA ALA A 540 8.00 -14.13 16.14
C ALA A 540 9.24 -14.19 15.22
N ILE A 541 10.31 -13.49 15.59
CA ILE A 541 11.59 -13.53 14.87
C ILE A 541 12.28 -14.89 15.03
N ALA A 542 12.34 -15.46 16.24
CA ALA A 542 12.92 -16.78 16.49
C ALA A 542 12.18 -17.91 15.76
N ALA A 543 10.89 -17.72 15.46
CA ALA A 543 10.11 -18.66 14.66
C ALA A 543 10.48 -18.63 13.16
N LEU A 544 11.21 -17.59 12.69
CA LEU A 544 11.71 -17.56 11.32
C LEU A 544 12.90 -18.51 11.15
N PRO A 545 12.89 -19.37 10.14
CA PRO A 545 13.97 -20.33 9.95
C PRO A 545 15.33 -19.68 9.67
N GLY A 546 16.32 -20.01 10.50
CA GLY A 546 17.68 -19.48 10.39
C GLY A 546 17.81 -18.03 10.85
N TYR A 547 16.87 -17.53 11.66
CA TYR A 547 16.96 -16.23 12.32
C TYR A 547 17.26 -16.43 13.82
N ASP A 548 18.16 -15.60 14.35
CA ASP A 548 18.55 -15.57 15.75
C ASP A 548 18.41 -14.15 16.31
N PRO A 549 17.38 -13.91 17.16
CA PRO A 549 17.16 -12.61 17.80
C PRO A 549 17.97 -12.40 19.08
N THR A 550 18.84 -13.33 19.48
CA THR A 550 19.62 -13.18 20.73
C THR A 550 20.35 -11.85 20.86
N PRO A 551 21.04 -11.32 19.81
CA PRO A 551 21.72 -10.03 19.91
C PRO A 551 20.81 -8.84 19.63
N MET A 552 19.49 -9.03 19.51
CA MET A 552 18.55 -7.94 19.20
C MET A 552 18.62 -6.83 20.27
N GLY A 553 18.77 -5.59 19.81
CA GLY A 553 18.92 -4.42 20.65
C GLY A 553 20.36 -4.15 21.10
N GLU A 554 21.33 -5.01 20.79
CA GLU A 554 22.74 -4.73 21.06
C GLU A 554 23.23 -3.55 20.23
N GLU A 555 23.95 -2.64 20.88
CA GLU A 555 24.60 -1.47 20.28
C GLU A 555 26.11 -1.76 20.10
N PRO A 556 26.55 -2.35 18.98
CA PRO A 556 27.97 -2.63 18.79
C PRO A 556 28.77 -1.33 18.84
N THR A 557 29.79 -1.29 19.68
CA THR A 557 30.71 -0.16 19.75
C THR A 557 31.58 -0.11 18.51
N GLU A 558 31.93 1.10 18.10
CA GLU A 558 32.96 1.31 17.09
C GLU A 558 34.30 0.84 17.68
N GLN A 559 34.96 -0.13 17.04
CA GLN A 559 36.31 -0.47 17.41
C GLN A 559 37.24 0.68 17.01
N ALA A 560 38.08 1.14 17.94
CA ALA A 560 39.11 2.14 17.63
C ALA A 560 40.10 1.52 16.64
N GLY A 561 40.05 1.98 15.39
CA GLY A 561 40.98 1.59 14.32
C GLY A 561 42.34 2.26 14.46
#